data_AF-A0AA40BLB4-F1
#
_entry.id   AF-A0AA40BLB4-F1
#
_cell.length_a   1.000
_cell.length_b   1.000
_cell.length_c   1.000
_cell.angle_alpha   90.00
_cell.angle_beta   90.00
_cell.angle_gamma   90.00
#
_symmetry.space_group_name_H-M   'P 1'
#
loop_
_entity.id
_entity.type
_entity.pdbx_description
1 polymer ?
#
loop_
_entity_poly.entity_id
_entity_poly.type
_entity_poly.pdbx_seq_one_letter_code
_entity_poly.pdbx_strand_id
1 'polypeptide(L)'
;MFHGMGHSRQVDRLAGFRKYDASTKEAVHNYLSSHASSTFLWVTLVCQALEDPDDLGWDTLEMLRTFPTGLDALYARMVHQIKESRYQLICKDILTTVALVRRPISIQELTTLVKLPDNRLEIIIKVCGSFLTLRTQIIYFVHYHIPSFSKRF
;
A
#
# COMPACT_ATOMS: atom_id res chain seq x y z
N MET A 1 -22.94 0.72 -8.49
CA MET A 1 -23.12 1.93 -7.66
C MET A 1 -22.32 1.90 -6.33
N PHE A 2 -21.34 1.00 -6.13
CA PHE A 2 -20.66 0.80 -4.84
C PHE A 2 -19.28 1.48 -4.68
N HIS A 3 -18.79 2.21 -5.69
CA HIS A 3 -17.43 2.77 -5.65
C HIS A 3 -17.29 4.13 -4.92
N GLY A 4 -18.40 4.82 -4.62
CA GLY A 4 -18.36 6.19 -4.06
C GLY A 4 -18.37 6.29 -2.53
N MET A 5 -18.86 5.26 -1.81
CA MET A 5 -19.10 5.37 -0.36
C MET A 5 -17.83 5.26 0.51
N GLY A 6 -16.77 4.64 -0.01
CA GLY A 6 -15.53 4.49 0.75
C GLY A 6 -14.77 5.80 0.93
N HIS A 7 -14.63 6.59 -0.15
CA HIS A 7 -13.81 7.81 -0.16
C HIS A 7 -14.38 8.89 0.75
N SER A 8 -15.71 9.09 0.74
CA SER A 8 -16.38 10.08 1.58
C SER A 8 -16.03 9.88 3.06
N ARG A 9 -16.13 8.63 3.56
CA ARG A 9 -15.90 8.33 4.98
C ARG A 9 -14.47 8.62 5.45
N GLN A 10 -13.48 8.45 4.58
CA GLN A 10 -12.08 8.75 4.90
C GLN A 10 -11.81 10.25 4.94
N VAL A 11 -12.38 11.00 3.98
CA VAL A 11 -12.28 12.45 3.97
C VAL A 11 -13.03 13.07 5.15
N ASP A 12 -14.18 12.51 5.53
CA ASP A 12 -14.93 12.93 6.72
C ASP A 12 -14.11 12.77 8.00
N ARG A 13 -13.42 11.64 8.14
CA ARG A 13 -12.53 11.39 9.29
C ARG A 13 -11.36 12.35 9.33
N LEU A 14 -10.69 12.53 8.18
CA LEU A 14 -9.54 13.43 8.05
C LEU A 14 -9.93 14.89 8.33
N ALA A 15 -11.10 15.33 7.83
CA ALA A 15 -11.62 16.67 8.09
C ALA A 15 -11.88 16.92 9.58
N GLY A 16 -12.34 15.90 10.32
CA GLY A 16 -12.48 15.98 11.77
C GLY A 16 -11.14 16.09 12.49
N PHE A 17 -10.14 15.32 12.06
CA PHE A 17 -8.80 15.31 12.66
C PHE A 17 -8.06 16.64 12.45
N ARG A 18 -8.04 17.17 11.22
CA ARG A 18 -7.35 18.42 10.87
C ARG A 18 -8.22 19.67 10.99
N LYS A 19 -9.48 19.53 11.39
CA LYS A 19 -10.46 20.62 11.54
C LYS A 19 -10.67 21.43 10.25
N TYR A 20 -10.85 20.74 9.13
CA TYR A 20 -11.11 21.39 7.85
C TYR A 20 -12.45 22.13 7.84
N ASP A 21 -12.49 23.28 7.18
CA ASP A 21 -13.74 23.92 6.79
C ASP A 21 -14.39 23.17 5.61
N ALA A 22 -15.64 23.53 5.29
CA ALA A 22 -16.40 22.88 4.24
C ALA A 22 -15.72 22.97 2.86
N SER A 23 -15.09 24.12 2.57
CA SER A 23 -14.39 24.39 1.30
C SER A 23 -13.16 23.51 1.13
N THR A 24 -12.31 23.43 2.17
CA THR A 24 -11.11 22.60 2.21
C THR A 24 -11.47 21.13 2.12
N LYS A 25 -12.50 20.69 2.84
CA LYS A 25 -13.00 19.32 2.79
C LYS A 25 -13.46 18.93 1.38
N GLU A 26 -14.20 19.81 0.71
CA GLU A 26 -14.65 19.57 -0.66
C GLU A 26 -13.48 19.53 -1.65
N ALA A 27 -12.52 20.45 -1.54
CA ALA A 27 -11.32 20.46 -2.37
C ALA A 27 -10.48 19.18 -2.21
N VAL A 28 -10.28 18.73 -0.96
CA VAL A 28 -9.59 17.47 -0.65
C VAL A 28 -10.35 16.27 -1.22
N HIS A 29 -11.68 16.22 -1.05
CA HIS A 29 -12.51 15.14 -1.59
C HIS A 29 -12.41 15.06 -3.12
N ASN A 30 -12.53 16.20 -3.80
CA ASN A 30 -12.49 16.29 -5.25
C ASN A 30 -11.11 15.89 -5.78
N TYR A 31 -10.04 16.38 -5.15
CA TYR A 31 -8.67 16.02 -5.51
C TYR A 31 -8.42 14.52 -5.34
N LEU A 32 -8.80 13.94 -4.20
CA LEU A 32 -8.60 12.51 -3.97
C LEU A 32 -9.41 11.67 -4.94
N SER A 33 -10.65 12.06 -5.21
CA SER A 33 -11.54 11.36 -6.14
C SER A 33 -11.03 11.40 -7.58
N SER A 34 -10.48 12.53 -8.04
CA SER A 34 -9.96 12.67 -9.40
C SER A 34 -8.59 12.00 -9.61
N HIS A 35 -7.80 11.83 -8.55
CA HIS A 35 -6.43 11.27 -8.62
C HIS A 35 -6.33 9.81 -8.16
N ALA A 36 -7.36 9.25 -7.53
CA ALA A 36 -7.35 7.88 -7.02
C ALA A 36 -7.21 6.79 -8.09
N SER A 37 -7.33 7.11 -9.39
CA SER A 37 -7.23 6.14 -10.51
C SER A 37 -7.94 4.83 -10.20
N SER A 38 -9.20 4.91 -9.73
CA SER A 38 -10.04 3.77 -9.30
C SER A 38 -9.55 2.93 -8.11
N THR A 39 -8.62 3.43 -7.27
CA THR A 39 -8.09 2.67 -6.13
C THR A 39 -8.37 3.30 -4.76
N PHE A 40 -9.30 2.69 -4.02
CA PHE A 40 -9.63 3.02 -2.63
C PHE A 40 -8.42 3.02 -1.67
N LEU A 41 -7.40 2.21 -1.96
CA LEU A 41 -6.18 2.11 -1.14
C LEU A 41 -5.33 3.38 -1.19
N TRP A 42 -5.20 4.03 -2.35
CA TRP A 42 -4.40 5.25 -2.46
C TRP A 42 -5.00 6.38 -1.60
N VAL A 43 -6.33 6.53 -1.65
CA VAL A 43 -7.07 7.48 -0.78
C VAL A 43 -6.85 7.15 0.69
N THR A 44 -6.93 5.87 1.06
CA THR A 44 -6.70 5.40 2.43
C THR A 44 -5.33 5.82 2.96
N LEU A 45 -4.28 5.60 2.16
CA LEU A 45 -2.90 5.85 2.55
C LEU A 45 -2.59 7.35 2.62
N VAL A 46 -3.12 8.13 1.66
CA VAL A 46 -2.98 9.59 1.68
C VAL A 46 -3.68 10.18 2.90
N CYS A 47 -4.89 9.71 3.22
CA CYS A 47 -5.58 10.14 4.44
C CYS A 47 -4.82 9.75 5.72
N GLN A 48 -4.16 8.58 5.77
CA GLN A 48 -3.34 8.18 6.92
C GLN A 48 -2.08 9.04 7.08
N ALA A 49 -1.38 9.34 5.98
CA ALA A 49 -0.23 10.23 6.03
C ALA A 49 -0.63 11.66 6.45
N LEU A 50 -1.80 12.11 5.99
CA LEU A 50 -2.41 13.36 6.45
C LEU A 50 -2.95 13.28 7.89
N GLU A 51 -2.96 12.13 8.56
CA GLU A 51 -3.28 12.03 9.99
C GLU A 51 -2.01 12.03 10.88
N ASP A 52 -0.82 12.24 10.30
CA ASP A 52 0.43 12.34 11.07
C ASP A 52 0.44 13.61 11.94
N PRO A 53 0.53 13.49 13.27
CA PRO A 53 0.54 14.62 14.19
C PRO A 53 1.81 15.49 14.08
N ASP A 54 2.91 14.96 13.56
CA ASP A 54 4.15 15.72 13.38
C ASP A 54 4.07 16.69 12.18
N ASP A 55 3.12 16.47 11.26
CA ASP A 55 2.91 17.24 10.03
C ASP A 55 1.71 18.21 10.09
N LEU A 56 1.15 18.48 11.28
CA LEU A 56 -0.02 19.35 11.48
C LEU A 56 0.18 20.81 11.01
N GLY A 57 1.43 21.24 10.79
CA GLY A 57 1.77 22.60 10.34
C GLY A 57 1.79 22.82 8.82
N TRP A 58 1.69 21.77 8.00
CA TRP A 58 1.73 21.88 6.54
C TRP A 58 0.34 22.03 5.90
N ASP A 59 0.27 22.80 4.81
CA ASP A 59 -0.95 22.95 4.01
C ASP A 59 -1.31 21.60 3.38
N THR A 60 -2.56 21.17 3.61
CA THR A 60 -3.05 19.86 3.18
C THR A 60 -3.06 19.72 1.66
N LEU A 61 -3.39 20.77 0.91
CA LEU A 61 -3.45 20.72 -0.55
C LEU A 61 -2.05 20.70 -1.15
N GLU A 62 -1.09 21.41 -0.56
CA GLU A 62 0.31 21.30 -0.97
C GLU A 62 0.87 19.90 -0.70
N MET A 63 0.57 19.33 0.47
CA MET A 63 0.97 17.96 0.79
C MET A 63 0.34 16.95 -0.18
N LEU A 64 -0.94 17.12 -0.54
CA LEU A 64 -1.65 16.29 -1.52
C LEU A 64 -0.97 16.24 -2.89
N ARG A 65 -0.30 17.32 -3.30
CA ARG A 65 0.46 17.38 -4.57
C ARG A 65 1.78 16.64 -4.52
N THR A 66 2.33 16.39 -3.34
CA THR A 66 3.57 15.59 -3.18
C THR A 66 3.31 14.09 -3.30
N PHE A 67 2.07 13.65 -3.06
CA PHE A 67 1.71 12.24 -3.22
C PHE A 67 1.63 11.90 -4.69
N PRO A 68 2.35 10.85 -5.12
CA PRO A 68 2.36 10.52 -6.52
C PRO A 68 1.02 9.89 -6.91
N THR A 69 0.57 10.15 -8.14
CA THR A 69 -0.76 9.80 -8.60
C THR A 69 -0.88 8.30 -8.88
N GLY A 70 -1.95 7.67 -8.35
CA GLY A 70 -2.24 6.25 -8.54
C GLY A 70 -1.34 5.25 -7.78
N LEU A 71 -1.70 3.96 -7.85
CA LEU A 71 -1.00 2.86 -7.17
C LEU A 71 0.40 2.61 -7.73
N ASP A 72 0.65 2.99 -8.98
CA ASP A 72 1.89 2.68 -9.69
C ASP A 72 3.13 3.35 -9.08
N ALA A 73 2.99 4.59 -8.64
CA ALA A 73 4.11 5.29 -8.03
C ALA A 73 4.31 4.93 -6.55
N LEU A 74 3.24 4.56 -5.84
CA LEU A 74 3.32 3.95 -4.52
C LEU A 74 4.05 2.59 -4.60
N TYR A 75 3.69 1.77 -5.58
CA TYR A 75 4.39 0.53 -5.85
C TYR A 75 5.82 0.76 -6.30
N ALA A 76 6.09 1.77 -7.12
CA ALA A 76 7.45 2.14 -7.48
C ALA A 76 8.28 2.49 -6.23
N ARG A 77 7.72 3.25 -5.28
CA ARG A 77 8.36 3.57 -4.00
C ARG A 77 8.58 2.34 -3.12
N MET A 78 7.60 1.45 -2.99
CA MET A 78 7.76 0.22 -2.21
C MET A 78 8.77 -0.74 -2.86
N VAL A 79 8.76 -0.86 -4.21
CA VAL A 79 9.78 -1.61 -4.96
C VAL A 79 11.16 -0.98 -4.78
N HIS A 80 11.26 0.35 -4.77
CA HIS A 80 12.51 1.05 -4.48
C HIS A 80 13.02 0.75 -3.06
N GLN A 81 12.16 0.78 -2.05
CA GLN A 81 12.54 0.41 -0.67
C GLN A 81 13.04 -1.05 -0.57
N ILE A 82 12.42 -1.97 -1.33
CA ILE A 82 12.89 -3.35 -1.42
C ILE A 82 14.26 -3.42 -2.10
N LYS A 83 14.51 -2.63 -3.15
CA LYS A 83 15.79 -2.56 -3.85
C LYS A 83 16.94 -2.04 -2.96
N GLU A 84 16.67 -1.08 -2.09
CA GLU A 84 17.66 -0.53 -1.15
C GLU A 84 17.89 -1.41 0.10
N SER A 85 17.08 -2.45 0.27
CA SER A 85 17.15 -3.35 1.42
C SER A 85 18.19 -4.44 1.22
N ARG A 86 18.92 -4.81 2.29
CA ARG A 86 19.81 -5.99 2.31
C ARG A 86 19.11 -7.32 1.97
N TYR A 87 17.78 -7.34 1.99
CA TYR A 87 16.94 -8.50 1.68
C TYR A 87 16.37 -8.44 0.25
N GLN A 88 16.83 -7.54 -0.63
CA GLN A 88 16.31 -7.34 -1.99
C GLN A 88 16.11 -8.65 -2.75
N LEU A 89 17.14 -9.49 -2.84
CA LEU A 89 17.10 -10.75 -3.59
C LEU A 89 16.04 -11.69 -3.03
N ILE A 90 16.02 -11.84 -1.70
CA ILE A 90 15.07 -12.70 -1.01
C ILE A 90 13.62 -12.18 -1.18
N CYS A 91 13.43 -10.87 -1.07
CA CYS A 91 12.11 -10.25 -1.26
C CYS A 91 11.62 -10.44 -2.70
N LYS A 92 12.51 -10.31 -3.69
CA LYS A 92 12.20 -10.60 -5.10
C LYS A 92 11.78 -12.06 -5.27
N ASP A 93 12.49 -13.01 -4.68
CA ASP A 93 12.17 -14.44 -4.81
C ASP A 93 10.83 -14.77 -4.14
N ILE A 94 10.56 -14.23 -2.95
CA ILE A 94 9.27 -14.39 -2.27
C ILE A 94 8.15 -13.79 -3.12
N LEU A 95 8.26 -12.52 -3.53
CA LEU A 95 7.23 -11.84 -4.31
C LEU A 95 6.95 -12.57 -5.63
N THR A 96 8.00 -13.05 -6.30
CA THR A 96 7.89 -13.84 -7.53
C THR A 96 7.19 -15.17 -7.27
N THR A 97 7.62 -15.89 -6.23
CA THR A 97 7.05 -17.20 -5.86
C THR A 97 5.57 -17.08 -5.54
N VAL A 98 5.19 -16.16 -4.65
CA VAL A 98 3.78 -15.96 -4.30
C VAL A 98 2.99 -15.54 -5.55
N ALA A 99 3.57 -14.73 -6.45
CA ALA A 99 2.86 -14.21 -7.63
C ALA A 99 2.61 -15.30 -8.68
N LEU A 100 3.54 -16.26 -8.78
CA LEU A 100 3.38 -17.45 -9.62
C LEU A 100 2.34 -18.41 -9.05
N VAL A 101 2.31 -18.58 -7.73
CA VAL A 101 1.41 -19.51 -7.04
C VAL A 101 -0.06 -19.07 -7.15
N ARG A 102 -0.33 -17.77 -7.30
CA ARG A 102 -1.69 -17.20 -7.54
C ARG A 102 -2.77 -17.69 -6.56
N ARG A 103 -2.37 -18.09 -5.36
CA ARG A 103 -3.22 -18.46 -4.22
C ARG A 103 -2.51 -18.09 -2.92
N PRO A 104 -3.24 -18.02 -1.80
CA PRO A 104 -2.62 -17.97 -0.48
C PRO A 104 -1.66 -19.16 -0.28
N ILE A 105 -0.51 -18.90 0.33
CA ILE A 105 0.55 -19.88 0.55
C ILE A 105 0.90 -19.94 2.04
N SER A 106 1.14 -21.12 2.59
CA SER A 106 1.58 -21.24 3.99
C SER A 106 3.06 -20.86 4.15
N ILE A 107 3.49 -20.53 5.38
CA ILE A 107 4.91 -20.31 5.68
C ILE A 107 5.75 -21.52 5.27
N GLN A 108 5.31 -22.74 5.60
CA GLN A 108 6.03 -23.97 5.28
C GLN A 108 6.19 -24.21 3.77
N GLU A 109 5.12 -23.94 3.00
CA GLU A 109 5.18 -24.04 1.54
C GLU A 109 6.18 -23.02 0.99
N LEU A 110 6.14 -21.78 1.48
CA LEU A 110 7.04 -20.74 1.02
C LEU A 110 8.50 -21.01 1.42
N THR A 111 8.78 -21.46 2.64
CA THR A 111 10.15 -21.78 3.05
C THR A 111 10.75 -22.93 2.30
N THR A 112 9.93 -23.90 1.90
CA THR A 112 10.35 -24.99 1.00
C THR A 112 10.72 -24.45 -0.38
N LEU A 113 9.92 -23.54 -0.94
CA LEU A 113 10.13 -22.99 -2.28
C LEU A 113 11.32 -22.02 -2.35
N VAL A 114 11.48 -21.17 -1.34
CA VAL A 114 12.50 -20.10 -1.32
C VAL A 114 13.76 -20.52 -0.55
N LYS A 115 13.77 -21.74 0.04
CA LYS A 115 14.88 -22.30 0.83
C LYS A 115 15.35 -21.38 1.95
N LEU A 116 14.40 -20.77 2.66
CA LEU A 116 14.66 -19.86 3.77
C LEU A 116 14.27 -20.50 5.10
N PRO A 117 14.97 -20.20 6.20
CA PRO A 117 14.54 -20.64 7.53
C PRO A 117 13.29 -19.86 8.00
N ASP A 118 12.31 -20.58 8.55
CA ASP A 118 11.00 -20.05 9.01
C ASP A 118 11.14 -18.83 9.94
N ASN A 119 12.14 -18.83 10.82
CA ASN A 119 12.32 -17.82 11.87
C ASN A 119 12.70 -16.42 11.35
N ARG A 120 13.06 -16.27 10.07
CA ARG A 120 13.36 -14.97 9.44
C ARG A 120 12.23 -14.48 8.54
N LEU A 121 11.25 -15.33 8.28
CA LEU A 121 10.26 -15.09 7.23
C LEU A 121 9.30 -13.95 7.58
N GLU A 122 8.89 -13.82 8.84
CA GLU A 122 8.02 -12.71 9.28
C GLU A 122 8.67 -11.33 9.09
N ILE A 123 9.96 -11.22 9.41
CA ILE A 123 10.72 -9.97 9.21
C ILE A 123 10.82 -9.65 7.73
N ILE A 124 11.08 -10.66 6.91
CA ILE A 124 11.24 -10.50 5.47
C ILE A 124 9.90 -10.19 4.78
N ILE A 125 8.78 -10.78 5.21
CA ILE A 125 7.43 -10.40 4.74
C ILE A 125 7.15 -8.93 5.03
N LYS A 126 7.51 -8.44 6.22
CA LYS A 126 7.37 -7.01 6.54
C LYS A 126 8.22 -6.14 5.61
N VAL A 127 9.42 -6.59 5.24
CA VAL A 127 10.30 -5.89 4.29
C VAL A 127 9.80 -5.98 2.84
N CYS A 128 9.11 -7.07 2.47
CA CYS A 128 8.41 -7.20 1.19
C CYS A 128 7.27 -6.19 1.02
N GLY A 129 7.13 -5.22 1.94
CA GLY A 129 6.18 -4.12 1.89
C GLY A 129 4.74 -4.59 2.07
N SER A 130 3.80 -3.65 1.99
CA SER A 130 2.35 -3.90 2.04
C SER A 130 1.82 -4.72 0.85
N PHE A 131 2.67 -5.41 0.11
CA PHE A 131 2.31 -6.33 -0.97
C PHE A 131 1.78 -7.66 -0.43
N LEU A 132 2.32 -8.10 0.70
CA LEU A 132 1.98 -9.36 1.34
C LEU A 132 1.42 -9.11 2.74
N THR A 133 0.45 -9.93 3.15
CA THR A 133 -0.05 -9.94 4.54
C THR A 133 -0.01 -11.36 5.08
N LEU A 134 0.38 -11.50 6.34
CA LEU A 134 0.42 -12.78 7.05
C LEU A 134 -0.78 -12.86 8.00
N ARG A 135 -1.60 -13.89 7.86
CA ARG A 135 -2.71 -14.21 8.77
C ARG A 135 -2.67 -15.68 9.11
N THR A 136 -2.54 -16.01 10.41
CA THR A 136 -2.59 -17.40 10.89
C THR A 136 -1.64 -18.32 10.09
N GLN A 137 -0.38 -17.91 9.93
CA GLN A 137 0.65 -18.66 9.17
C GLN A 137 0.39 -18.81 7.66
N ILE A 138 -0.58 -18.07 7.11
CA ILE A 138 -0.89 -18.03 5.68
C ILE A 138 -0.60 -16.64 5.11
N ILE A 139 0.09 -16.61 3.99
CA ILE A 139 0.54 -15.41 3.28
C ILE A 139 -0.43 -15.15 2.13
N TYR A 140 -0.93 -13.91 2.07
CA TYR A 140 -1.85 -13.44 1.04
C TYR A 140 -1.21 -12.29 0.28
N PHE A 141 -1.48 -12.22 -1.03
CA PHE A 141 -1.32 -10.96 -1.75
C PHE A 141 -2.39 -9.98 -1.31
N VAL A 142 -1.95 -8.76 -1.01
CA VAL A 142 -2.87 -7.66 -0.70
C VAL A 142 -3.69 -7.26 -1.94
N HIS A 143 -3.17 -7.50 -3.16
CA HIS A 143 -3.90 -7.27 -4.41
C HIS A 143 -3.79 -8.47 -5.37
N TYR A 144 -4.90 -9.17 -5.56
CA TYR A 144 -5.03 -10.32 -6.48
C TYR A 144 -5.17 -9.92 -7.96
N HIS A 145 -5.39 -8.63 -8.26
CA HIS A 145 -5.71 -8.14 -9.60
C HIS A 145 -4.64 -7.19 -10.16
N ILE A 146 -3.39 -7.65 -10.30
CA ILE A 146 -2.41 -6.94 -11.12
C ILE A 146 -1.69 -7.94 -12.02
N PRO A 147 -2.15 -8.13 -13.28
CA PRO A 147 -1.46 -8.95 -14.28
C PRO A 147 -0.06 -8.43 -14.64
N SER A 148 0.32 -7.23 -14.18
CA SER A 148 1.56 -6.53 -14.56
C SER A 148 2.67 -6.52 -13.49
N PHE A 149 2.46 -7.09 -12.30
CA PHE A 149 3.48 -7.02 -11.23
C PHE A 149 4.73 -7.86 -11.53
N SER A 150 4.58 -8.99 -12.22
CA SER A 150 5.70 -9.88 -12.60
C SER A 150 6.65 -9.30 -13.65
N LYS A 151 6.33 -8.16 -14.28
CA LYS A 151 7.18 -7.50 -15.27
C LYS A 151 8.07 -6.39 -14.71
N ARG A 152 8.00 -6.11 -13.41
CA ARG A 152 8.72 -4.99 -12.77
C ARG A 152 9.97 -5.40 -11.97
N PHE A 153 10.38 -6.67 -12.08
CA PHE A 153 11.59 -7.22 -11.46
C PHE A 153 12.48 -7.96 -12.46
#